data_AF-A0A9C8NXM2-F1
#
_entry.id   AF-A0A9C8NXM2-F1
#
_cell.length_a   1.000
_cell.length_b   1.000
_cell.length_c   1.000
_cell.angle_alpha   90.00
_cell.angle_beta   90.00
_cell.angle_gamma   90.00
#
_symmetry.space_group_name_H-M   'P 1'
#
loop_
_entity.id
_entity.type
_entity.pdbx_description
1 polymer ?
#
loop_
_entity_poly.entity_id
_entity_poly.type
_entity_poly.pdbx_seq_one_letter_code
_entity_poly.pdbx_strand_id
1 'polypeptide(L)'
;MSSRSRTNQLLYQAELLVTIPPGDDEHAAARQMALEESALALFELALSSLLREVTEHARLDEQRWQVLLAHDGPALAELQRLRDLKEQPESWLNWLTMQLERLHSSDGVARRAVQNSAMIAVGSQVALRHELLENLLAAKREISALRETSLEW
;
A
#
# COMPACT_ATOMS: atom_id res chain seq x y z
N MET A 1 -1.00 13.20 -17.99
CA MET A 1 -1.33 11.81 -17.61
C MET A 1 -2.59 11.84 -16.75
N SER A 2 -3.54 10.92 -16.96
CA SER A 2 -4.74 10.82 -16.11
C SER A 2 -4.41 10.21 -14.73
N SER A 3 -5.23 10.49 -13.71
CA SER A 3 -5.11 9.89 -12.37
C SER A 3 -5.09 8.35 -12.46
N ARG A 4 -5.95 7.77 -13.31
CA ARG A 4 -5.98 6.33 -13.59
C ARG A 4 -4.66 5.76 -14.10
N SER A 5 -4.06 6.42 -15.10
CA SER A 5 -2.77 6.00 -15.66
C SER A 5 -1.66 6.11 -14.60
N ARG A 6 -1.70 7.15 -13.77
CA ARG A 6 -0.73 7.35 -12.69
C ARG A 6 -0.85 6.29 -11.59
N THR A 7 -2.06 5.94 -11.18
CA THR A 7 -2.33 4.86 -10.21
C THR A 7 -1.74 3.54 -10.70
N ASN A 8 -1.99 3.18 -11.97
CA ASN A 8 -1.48 1.93 -12.55
C ASN A 8 0.05 1.90 -12.62
N GLN A 9 0.66 3.01 -13.03
CA GLN A 9 2.12 3.12 -13.10
C GLN A 9 2.75 2.91 -11.72
N LEU A 10 2.21 3.54 -10.68
CA LEU A 10 2.76 3.48 -9.33
C LEU A 10 2.61 2.10 -8.70
N LEU A 11 1.46 1.44 -8.87
CA LEU A 11 1.27 0.05 -8.42
C LEU A 11 2.25 -0.90 -9.10
N TYR A 12 2.45 -0.75 -10.41
CA TYR A 12 3.42 -1.56 -11.14
C TYR A 12 4.85 -1.31 -10.67
N GLN A 13 5.23 -0.06 -10.41
CA GLN A 13 6.56 0.26 -9.89
C GLN A 13 6.77 -0.30 -8.47
N ALA A 14 5.76 -0.24 -7.61
CA ALA A 14 5.82 -0.84 -6.27
C ALA A 14 6.05 -2.36 -6.35
N GLU A 15 5.29 -3.06 -7.20
CA GLU A 15 5.47 -4.51 -7.45
C GLU A 15 6.88 -4.84 -7.98
N LEU A 16 7.38 -4.05 -8.94
CA LEU A 16 8.74 -4.23 -9.45
C LEU A 16 9.78 -4.13 -8.33
N LEU A 17 9.68 -3.15 -7.42
CA LEU A 17 10.63 -3.02 -6.31
C LEU A 17 10.61 -4.25 -5.40
N VAL A 18 9.43 -4.78 -5.07
CA VAL A 18 9.31 -5.97 -4.21
C VAL A 18 9.86 -7.22 -4.89
N THR A 19 9.85 -7.30 -6.21
CA THR A 19 10.37 -8.46 -6.95
C THR A 19 11.89 -8.43 -7.17
N ILE A 20 12.55 -7.29 -6.97
CA ILE A 20 14.01 -7.19 -7.05
C ILE A 20 14.64 -8.09 -5.97
N PRO A 21 15.54 -9.02 -6.34
CA PRO A 21 16.26 -9.83 -5.37
C PRO A 21 17.24 -8.95 -4.58
N PRO A 22 17.30 -9.06 -3.26
CA PRO A 22 18.18 -8.23 -2.45
C PRO A 22 19.66 -8.56 -2.61
N GLY A 23 20.04 -9.63 -3.33
CA GLY A 23 21.41 -10.14 -3.41
C GLY A 23 21.78 -11.04 -2.23
N ASP A 24 23.03 -11.51 -2.19
CA ASP A 24 23.55 -12.45 -1.20
C ASP A 24 24.83 -11.95 -0.49
N ASP A 25 25.11 -10.64 -0.57
CA ASP A 25 26.23 -9.99 0.11
C ASP A 25 25.86 -9.41 1.50
N GLU A 26 26.83 -8.77 2.14
CA GLU A 26 26.67 -8.13 3.47
C GLU A 26 25.62 -7.00 3.53
N HIS A 27 25.20 -6.47 2.38
CA HIS A 27 24.18 -5.43 2.27
C HIS A 27 22.80 -5.97 1.91
N ALA A 28 22.64 -7.29 1.72
CA ALA A 28 21.37 -7.88 1.29
C ALA A 28 20.19 -7.49 2.20
N ALA A 29 20.37 -7.57 3.53
CA ALA A 29 19.33 -7.19 4.48
C ALA A 29 18.94 -5.71 4.36
N ALA A 30 19.92 -4.80 4.29
CA ALA A 30 19.67 -3.36 4.16
C ALA A 30 19.00 -3.01 2.83
N ARG A 31 19.40 -3.67 1.73
CA ARG A 31 18.74 -3.51 0.43
C ARG A 31 17.31 -4.02 0.45
N GLN A 32 17.05 -5.16 1.09
CA GLN A 32 15.69 -5.68 1.23
C GLN A 32 14.80 -4.68 1.96
N MET A 33 15.25 -4.16 3.10
CA MET A 33 14.54 -3.14 3.88
C MET A 33 14.23 -1.89 3.04
N ALA A 34 15.23 -1.39 2.30
CA ALA A 34 15.07 -0.23 1.44
C ALA A 34 14.06 -0.48 0.29
N LEU A 35 14.08 -1.68 -0.31
CA LEU A 35 13.12 -2.07 -1.35
C LEU A 35 11.69 -2.16 -0.80
N GLU A 36 11.52 -2.77 0.37
CA GLU A 36 10.22 -2.90 1.05
C GLU A 36 9.61 -1.52 1.37
N GLU A 37 10.39 -0.62 1.99
CA GLU A 37 9.92 0.72 2.33
C GLU A 37 9.68 1.60 1.08
N SER A 38 10.53 1.47 0.07
CA SER A 38 10.35 2.19 -1.20
C SER A 38 9.09 1.72 -1.94
N ALA A 39 8.79 0.42 -1.91
CA ALA A 39 7.55 -0.11 -2.48
C ALA A 39 6.32 0.41 -1.76
N LEU A 40 6.35 0.50 -0.42
CA LEU A 40 5.27 1.09 0.36
C LEU A 40 5.10 2.59 0.09
N ALA A 41 6.19 3.35 -0.04
CA ALA A 41 6.13 4.76 -0.42
C ALA A 41 5.49 4.95 -1.82
N LEU A 42 5.83 4.09 -2.78
CA LEU A 42 5.19 4.10 -4.10
C LEU A 42 3.71 3.69 -4.03
N PHE A 43 3.37 2.74 -3.17
CA PHE A 43 1.99 2.38 -2.91
C PHE A 43 1.19 3.55 -2.30
N GLU A 44 1.76 4.32 -1.37
CA GLU A 44 1.08 5.51 -0.82
C GLU A 44 0.77 6.54 -1.91
N LEU A 45 1.71 6.76 -2.83
CA LEU A 45 1.47 7.61 -4.00
C LEU A 45 0.37 7.02 -4.89
N ALA A 46 0.34 5.70 -5.07
CA ALA A 46 -0.70 5.02 -5.85
C ALA A 46 -2.07 5.17 -5.19
N LEU A 47 -2.17 5.00 -3.87
CA LEU A 47 -3.38 5.18 -3.08
C LEU A 47 -3.88 6.62 -3.18
N SER A 48 -2.98 7.60 -3.05
CA SER A 48 -3.33 9.02 -3.22
C SER A 48 -3.85 9.32 -4.63
N SER A 49 -3.25 8.70 -5.65
CA SER A 49 -3.69 8.82 -7.05
C SER A 49 -5.05 8.16 -7.28
N LEU A 50 -5.30 6.99 -6.67
CA LEU A 50 -6.58 6.29 -6.72
C LEU A 50 -7.68 7.12 -6.06
N LEU A 51 -7.41 7.69 -4.88
CA LEU A 51 -8.38 8.52 -4.17
C LEU A 51 -8.75 9.73 -5.00
N ARG A 52 -7.78 10.42 -5.61
CA ARG A 52 -8.06 11.52 -6.54
C ARG A 52 -8.87 11.10 -7.77
N GLU A 53 -8.60 9.90 -8.29
CA GLU A 53 -9.36 9.32 -9.40
C GLU A 53 -10.83 9.12 -9.01
N VAL A 54 -11.12 8.49 -7.87
CA VAL A 54 -12.50 8.20 -7.46
C VAL A 54 -13.23 9.41 -6.88
N THR A 55 -12.52 10.47 -6.49
CA THR A 55 -13.11 11.71 -5.98
C THR A 55 -13.01 12.88 -6.95
N GLU A 56 -12.68 12.64 -8.23
CA GLU A 56 -12.37 13.70 -9.22
C GLU A 56 -13.48 14.77 -9.31
N HIS A 57 -14.75 14.36 -9.18
CA HIS A 57 -15.91 15.25 -9.28
C HIS A 57 -16.39 15.83 -7.95
N ALA A 58 -15.85 15.37 -6.82
CA ALA A 58 -16.37 15.68 -5.49
C ALA A 58 -15.85 16.99 -4.87
N ARG A 59 -14.92 17.70 -5.53
CA ARG A 59 -14.34 18.99 -5.09
C ARG A 59 -13.98 19.03 -3.60
N LEU A 60 -13.30 17.99 -3.12
CA LEU A 60 -12.90 17.86 -1.72
C LEU A 60 -11.72 18.79 -1.39
N ASP A 61 -11.81 19.47 -0.24
CA ASP A 61 -10.77 20.40 0.25
C ASP A 61 -9.50 19.68 0.73
N GLU A 62 -9.62 18.42 1.15
CA GLU A 62 -8.54 17.61 1.67
C GLU A 62 -8.38 16.32 0.85
N GLN A 63 -7.13 15.92 0.61
CA GLN A 63 -6.77 14.81 -0.28
C GLN A 63 -5.89 13.78 0.42
N ARG A 64 -5.53 13.99 1.70
CA ARG A 64 -4.83 13.00 2.52
C ARG A 64 -5.67 11.73 2.68
N TRP A 65 -5.06 10.57 2.40
CA TRP A 65 -5.76 9.29 2.46
C TRP A 65 -6.29 8.98 3.87
N GLN A 66 -5.59 9.43 4.92
CA GLN A 66 -6.03 9.26 6.30
C GLN A 66 -7.37 9.95 6.56
N VAL A 67 -7.60 11.11 5.94
CA VAL A 67 -8.85 11.87 6.07
C VAL A 67 -9.94 11.26 5.18
N LEU A 68 -9.59 10.92 3.93
CA LEU A 68 -10.55 10.35 3.00
C LEU A 68 -11.04 8.96 3.41
N LEU A 69 -10.18 8.16 4.05
CA LEU A 69 -10.50 6.81 4.53
C LEU A 69 -10.80 6.75 6.03
N ALA A 70 -10.92 7.90 6.72
CA ALA A 70 -11.43 7.95 8.08
C ALA A 70 -12.91 7.54 8.10
N HIS A 71 -13.37 6.96 9.21
CA HIS A 71 -14.76 6.53 9.40
C HIS A 71 -15.76 7.69 9.21
N ASP A 72 -15.38 8.90 9.62
CA ASP A 72 -16.14 10.15 9.49
C ASP A 72 -15.73 10.99 8.27
N GLY A 73 -15.03 10.38 7.30
CA GLY A 73 -14.62 11.06 6.08
C GLY A 73 -15.81 11.43 5.15
N PRO A 74 -15.54 12.07 4.00
CA PRO A 74 -16.59 12.53 3.09
C PRO A 74 -17.57 11.43 2.66
N ALA A 75 -18.86 11.77 2.58
CA ALA A 75 -19.94 10.86 2.22
C ALA A 75 -20.03 10.62 0.70
N LEU A 76 -19.03 9.92 0.15
CA LEU A 76 -19.00 9.46 -1.24
C LEU A 76 -19.07 7.93 -1.28
N ALA A 77 -19.85 7.38 -2.21
CA ALA A 77 -20.07 5.94 -2.31
C ALA A 77 -18.77 5.17 -2.57
N GLU A 78 -17.88 5.70 -3.40
CA GLU A 78 -16.57 5.14 -3.72
C GLU A 78 -15.67 5.12 -2.49
N LEU A 79 -15.66 6.21 -1.71
CA LEU A 79 -14.91 6.27 -0.46
C LEU A 79 -15.49 5.32 0.59
N GLN A 80 -16.83 5.19 0.65
CA GLN A 80 -17.46 4.23 1.56
C GLN A 80 -17.06 2.80 1.21
N ARG A 81 -17.09 2.42 -0.07
CA ARG A 81 -16.61 1.08 -0.50
C ARG A 81 -15.16 0.83 -0.09
N LEU A 82 -14.28 1.82 -0.23
CA LEU A 82 -12.89 1.72 0.22
C LEU A 82 -12.78 1.66 1.76
N ARG A 83 -13.63 2.35 2.52
CA ARG A 83 -13.67 2.24 3.98
C ARG A 83 -14.14 0.85 4.41
N ASP A 84 -15.22 0.35 3.83
CA ASP A 84 -15.75 -1.00 4.10
C ASP A 84 -14.69 -2.06 3.80
N LEU A 85 -13.89 -1.86 2.74
CA LEU A 85 -12.74 -2.70 2.44
C LEU A 85 -11.63 -2.57 3.49
N LYS A 86 -11.27 -1.34 3.88
CA LYS A 86 -10.26 -1.08 4.92
C LYS A 86 -10.66 -1.65 6.28
N GLU A 87 -11.94 -1.78 6.59
CA GLU A 87 -12.44 -2.38 7.84
C GLU A 87 -12.31 -3.91 7.87
N GLN A 88 -12.19 -4.58 6.72
CA GLN A 88 -11.97 -6.02 6.64
C GLN A 88 -10.51 -6.36 6.99
N PRO A 89 -10.23 -7.12 8.07
CA PRO A 89 -8.87 -7.39 8.53
C PRO A 89 -7.97 -8.11 7.51
N GLU A 90 -8.57 -8.94 6.66
CA GLU A 90 -7.87 -9.71 5.62
C GLU A 90 -7.71 -8.93 4.31
N SER A 91 -8.20 -7.69 4.23
CA SER A 91 -8.11 -6.91 3.00
C SER A 91 -6.72 -6.30 2.81
N TRP A 92 -6.34 -6.17 1.53
CA TRP A 92 -5.11 -5.49 1.17
C TRP A 92 -5.06 -4.05 1.66
N LEU A 93 -6.21 -3.37 1.71
CA LEU A 93 -6.27 -1.98 2.09
C LEU A 93 -6.08 -1.81 3.60
N ASN A 94 -6.62 -2.72 4.40
CA ASN A 94 -6.35 -2.77 5.84
C ASN A 94 -4.86 -2.95 6.09
N TRP A 95 -4.29 -4.05 5.57
CA TRP A 95 -2.90 -4.40 5.82
C TRP A 95 -1.93 -3.32 5.32
N LEU A 96 -2.11 -2.82 4.08
CA LEU A 96 -1.22 -1.82 3.50
C LEU A 96 -1.32 -0.47 4.20
N THR A 97 -2.52 -0.01 4.61
CA THR A 97 -2.63 1.26 5.35
C THR A 97 -2.00 1.17 6.74
N MET A 98 -2.08 0.02 7.41
CA MET A 98 -1.29 -0.22 8.63
C MET A 98 0.22 -0.13 8.38
N GLN A 99 0.71 -0.68 7.26
CA GLN A 99 2.13 -0.55 6.92
C GLN A 99 2.51 0.91 6.59
N LEU A 100 1.62 1.70 5.99
CA LEU A 100 1.85 3.14 5.76
C LEU A 100 1.94 3.92 7.07
N GLU A 101 1.07 3.62 8.04
CA GLU A 101 1.16 4.22 9.39
C GLU A 101 2.50 3.88 10.05
N ARG A 102 2.96 2.63 9.92
CA ARG A 102 4.29 2.22 10.38
C ARG A 102 5.41 2.93 9.64
N LEU A 103 5.29 3.12 8.33
CA LEU A 103 6.26 3.85 7.50
C LEU A 103 6.43 5.31 7.95
N HIS A 104 5.34 5.95 8.37
CA HIS A 104 5.37 7.33 8.87
C HIS A 104 5.83 7.43 10.33
N SER A 105 5.87 6.32 11.07
CA SER A 105 6.36 6.28 12.44
C SER A 105 7.89 6.40 12.51
N SER A 106 8.42 6.74 13.70
CA SER A 106 9.88 6.74 13.95
C SER A 106 10.54 5.37 13.83
N ASP A 107 9.74 4.32 13.87
CA ASP A 107 10.22 2.94 13.74
C ASP A 107 10.40 2.57 12.27
N GLY A 108 9.64 3.14 11.35
CA GLY A 108 9.59 2.65 9.98
C GLY A 108 9.00 1.23 9.90
N VAL A 109 8.94 0.70 8.69
CA VAL A 109 8.34 -0.63 8.46
C VAL A 109 9.38 -1.72 8.70
N ALA A 110 10.63 -1.38 8.36
CA ALA A 110 11.75 -2.29 8.35
C ALA A 110 12.39 -2.50 9.73
N ARG A 111 12.21 -1.58 10.70
CA ARG A 111 12.71 -1.75 12.07
C ARG A 111 11.76 -2.64 12.86
N ARG A 112 11.89 -3.94 12.68
CA ARG A 112 11.26 -4.92 13.56
C ARG A 112 12.17 -5.10 14.77
N ALA A 113 11.64 -4.89 15.97
CA ALA A 113 12.39 -4.99 17.21
C ALA A 113 13.21 -6.28 17.20
N VAL A 114 14.53 -6.16 17.38
CA VAL A 114 15.47 -7.27 17.55
C VAL A 114 15.18 -7.90 18.92
N GLN A 115 14.02 -8.52 19.08
CA GLN A 115 13.72 -9.36 20.23
C GLN A 115 14.28 -10.75 19.90
N ASN A 116 15.54 -10.95 20.29
CA ASN A 116 16.36 -12.17 20.19
C ASN A 116 17.33 -12.21 18.99
N SER A 117 18.55 -11.71 19.26
CA SER A 117 19.76 -11.87 18.42
C SER A 117 20.27 -13.31 18.29
N ALA A 118 19.45 -14.32 18.56
CA ALA A 118 19.77 -15.72 18.33
C ALA A 118 18.62 -16.35 17.53
N MET A 119 18.86 -16.59 16.24
CA MET A 119 18.16 -17.60 15.42
C MET A 119 16.81 -17.25 14.74
N ILE A 120 16.26 -16.03 14.82
CA ILE A 120 15.02 -15.66 14.08
C ILE A 120 15.16 -14.32 13.33
N ALA A 121 16.18 -14.16 12.47
CA ALA A 121 16.28 -12.96 11.61
C ALA A 121 15.82 -13.24 10.17
N VAL A 122 16.15 -14.42 9.63
CA VAL A 122 15.94 -14.73 8.19
C VAL A 122 14.46 -15.05 7.87
N GLY A 123 13.76 -15.77 8.74
CA GLY A 123 12.35 -16.17 8.49
C GLY A 123 11.36 -15.01 8.46
N SER A 124 11.59 -13.97 9.28
CA SER A 124 10.69 -12.80 9.34
C SER A 124 10.84 -11.88 8.13
N GLN A 125 12.04 -11.80 7.53
CA GLN A 125 12.31 -10.94 6.36
C GLN A 125 11.60 -11.46 5.11
N VAL A 126 11.68 -12.77 4.85
CA VAL A 126 10.95 -13.40 3.73
C VAL A 126 9.44 -13.19 3.87
N ALA A 127 8.92 -13.20 5.09
CA ALA A 127 7.48 -13.01 5.35
C ALA A 127 6.97 -11.62 4.90
N LEU A 128 7.63 -10.52 5.27
CA LEU A 128 7.12 -9.19 4.90
C LEU A 128 7.15 -8.97 3.39
N ARG A 129 8.26 -9.29 2.71
CA ARG A 129 8.37 -9.16 1.26
C ARG A 129 7.26 -9.94 0.54
N HIS A 130 6.98 -11.15 1.01
CA HIS A 130 5.93 -11.99 0.45
C HIS A 130 4.54 -11.40 0.71
N GLU A 131 4.22 -11.03 1.95
CA GLU A 131 2.95 -10.38 2.31
C GLU A 131 2.74 -9.08 1.52
N LEU A 132 3.77 -8.26 1.37
CA LEU A 132 3.71 -7.03 0.60
C LEU A 132 3.39 -7.30 -0.88
N LEU A 133 4.03 -8.31 -1.49
CA LEU A 133 3.74 -8.70 -2.87
C LEU A 133 2.30 -9.17 -3.03
N GLU A 134 1.83 -10.06 -2.14
CA GLU A 134 0.45 -10.59 -2.18
C GLU A 134 -0.58 -9.47 -2.06
N ASN A 135 -0.37 -8.54 -1.13
CA ASN A 135 -1.28 -7.40 -0.93
C ASN A 135 -1.24 -6.40 -2.11
N LEU A 136 -0.08 -6.16 -2.72
CA LEU A 136 0.00 -5.34 -3.94
C LEU A 136 -0.71 -5.99 -5.14
N LEU A 137 -0.60 -7.31 -5.29
CA LEU A 137 -1.31 -8.06 -6.32
C LEU A 137 -2.82 -8.04 -6.08
N ALA A 138 -3.27 -8.22 -4.84
CA ALA A 138 -4.66 -8.09 -4.45
C ALA A 138 -5.20 -6.68 -4.76
N ALA A 139 -4.46 -5.63 -4.38
CA ALA A 139 -4.81 -4.24 -4.67
C ALA A 139 -5.01 -4.00 -6.18
N LYS A 140 -4.09 -4.47 -7.03
CA LYS A 140 -4.20 -4.33 -8.49
C LYS A 140 -5.47 -4.99 -9.04
N ARG A 141 -5.83 -6.19 -8.56
CA ARG A 141 -7.03 -6.92 -8.98
C ARG A 141 -8.30 -6.17 -8.57
N GLU A 142 -8.41 -5.83 -7.29
CA GLU A 142 -9.63 -5.23 -6.75
C GLU A 142 -9.83 -3.78 -7.21
N ILE A 143 -8.77 -2.99 -7.37
CA ILE A 143 -8.87 -1.65 -7.96
C ILE A 143 -9.41 -1.72 -9.40
N SER A 144 -9.03 -2.75 -10.15
CA SER A 144 -9.55 -2.97 -11.51
C SER A 144 -11.05 -3.29 -11.46
N ALA A 145 -11.48 -4.18 -10.56
CA ALA A 145 -12.90 -4.51 -10.36
C ALA A 145 -13.72 -3.31 -9.87
N LEU A 146 -13.18 -2.48 -8.97
CA LEU A 146 -13.82 -1.25 -8.49
C LEU A 146 -14.08 -0.26 -9.63
N ARG A 147 -13.15 -0.15 -10.59
CA ARG A 147 -13.32 0.71 -11.77
C ARG A 147 -14.36 0.18 -12.75
N GLU A 148 -14.42 -1.14 -12.95
CA GLU A 148 -15.42 -1.77 -13.81
C GLU A 148 -16.83 -1.52 -13.27
N THR A 149 -17.03 -1.73 -11.97
CA THR A 149 -18.32 -1.43 -11.32
C THR A 149 -18.66 0.05 -11.26
N SER A 150 -17.70 0.96 -11.41
CA SER A 150 -17.96 2.41 -11.44
C SER A 150 -18.31 2.93 -12.85
N LEU A 151 -18.15 2.12 -13.90
CA LEU A 151 -18.57 2.46 -15.28
C LEU A 151 -20.04 2.06 -15.56
N GLU A 152 -20.66 1.30 -14.67
CA GLU A 152 -22.05 0.82 -14.81
C GLU A 152 -23.11 1.80 -14.25
N TRP A 153 -22.68 2.97 -13.76
CA TRP A 153 -23.52 4.02 -13.16
C TRP A 153 -23.28 5.36 -13.86
#